data_AF-X6NKC5-F1
#
_entry.id   AF-X6NKC5-F1
#
_cell.length_a   1.000
_cell.length_b   1.000
_cell.length_c   1.000
_cell.angle_alpha   90.00
_cell.angle_beta   90.00
_cell.angle_gamma   90.00
#
_symmetry.space_group_name_H-M   'P 1'
#
loop_
_entity.id
_entity.type
_entity.pdbx_description
1 polymer ?
#
loop_
_entity_poly.entity_id
_entity_poly.type
_entity_poly.pdbx_seq_one_letter_code
_entity_poly.pdbx_strand_id
1 'polypeptide(L)'
;MQLDKQLTQNPEECKTLIEAKEKVQQFEEELIHEGVRRRMALEIDVQSWTKGNVGHPDSWIRIGNCDKRLPGSGIGCVCVDIGTGKVVKQLTFNLQATDTDIDEKFAYFLKSVNEDWLLIMCLHDEIQELGPSTVEILKQLGVSNDQIPLNENSFIYIGRPSKTKIDPYFACVCRGPNKGPCNVRRVVILDDDTSLTDVCSAKTSSVPPIIFESRTLSHTLDKHLKACSKETIAACQK
;
A
#
# COMPACT_ATOMS: atom_id res chain seq x y z
N MET A 1 39.02 17.55 27.47
CA MET A 1 39.82 18.71 27.93
C MET A 1 39.90 19.85 26.92
N GLN A 2 40.27 19.67 25.65
CA GLN A 2 40.26 20.78 24.66
C GLN A 2 38.87 21.05 24.09
N LEU A 3 38.06 20.00 23.89
CA LEU A 3 36.64 20.11 23.52
C LEU A 3 35.86 20.89 24.59
N ASP A 4 36.03 20.56 25.87
CA ASP A 4 35.36 21.27 26.99
C ASP A 4 35.70 22.76 27.04
N LYS A 5 36.95 23.13 26.72
CA LYS A 5 37.43 24.53 26.67
C LYS A 5 36.89 25.30 25.46
N GLN A 6 36.78 24.66 24.30
CA GLN A 6 36.14 25.25 23.12
C GLN A 6 34.61 25.36 23.31
N LEU A 7 34.01 24.37 23.98
CA LEU A 7 32.59 24.39 24.35
C LEU A 7 32.23 25.51 25.34
N THR A 8 33.21 25.99 26.13
CA THR A 8 33.02 27.14 27.05
C THR A 8 33.25 28.49 26.38
N GLN A 9 34.01 28.57 25.29
CA GLN A 9 34.41 29.84 24.65
C GLN A 9 33.39 30.35 23.63
N ASN A 10 32.67 29.47 22.93
CA ASN A 10 31.63 29.81 21.98
C ASN A 10 30.34 28.99 22.25
N PRO A 11 29.56 29.33 23.29
CA PRO A 11 28.36 28.58 23.67
C PRO A 11 27.27 28.61 22.59
N GLU A 12 27.23 29.64 21.75
CA GLU A 12 26.27 29.72 20.63
C GLU A 12 26.58 28.70 19.53
N GLU A 13 27.86 28.50 19.19
CA GLU A 13 28.28 27.47 18.23
C GLU A 13 27.98 26.06 18.76
N CYS A 14 28.04 25.87 20.08
CA CYS A 14 27.69 24.60 20.74
C CYS A 14 26.20 24.32 20.69
N LYS A 15 25.38 25.36 20.91
CA LYS A 15 23.93 25.25 20.79
C LYS A 15 23.52 24.88 19.37
N THR A 16 24.09 25.55 18.36
CA THR A 16 23.84 25.22 16.95
C THR A 16 24.28 23.80 16.61
N LEU A 17 25.40 23.33 17.18
CA LEU A 17 25.90 21.97 16.94
C LEU A 17 25.04 20.89 17.60
N ILE A 18 24.53 21.14 18.81
CA ILE A 18 23.57 20.27 19.49
C ILE A 18 22.26 20.22 18.71
N GLU A 19 21.71 21.37 18.32
CA GLU A 19 20.49 21.46 17.50
C GLU A 19 20.66 20.74 16.14
N ALA A 20 21.82 20.88 15.50
CA ALA A 20 22.12 20.15 14.26
C ALA A 20 22.17 18.64 14.48
N LYS A 21 22.76 18.17 15.59
CA LYS A 21 22.81 16.75 15.95
C LYS A 21 21.42 16.18 16.24
N GLU A 22 20.59 16.92 16.97
CA GLU A 22 19.20 16.54 17.25
C GLU A 22 18.38 16.44 15.96
N LYS A 23 18.50 17.41 15.04
CA LYS A 23 17.82 17.37 13.73
C LYS A 23 18.29 16.20 12.87
N VAL A 24 19.58 15.89 12.86
CA VAL A 24 20.11 14.73 12.13
C VAL A 24 19.57 13.43 12.73
N GLN A 25 19.48 13.32 14.05
CA GLN A 25 18.92 12.15 14.71
C GLN A 25 17.42 11.98 14.40
N GLN A 26 16.64 13.07 14.46
CA GLN A 26 15.22 13.06 14.08
C GLN A 26 15.04 12.61 12.62
N PHE A 27 15.87 13.12 11.71
CA PHE A 27 15.85 12.69 10.32
C PHE A 27 16.23 11.21 10.12
N GLU A 28 17.21 10.69 10.88
CA GLU A 28 17.54 9.27 10.86
C GLU A 28 16.37 8.40 11.36
N GLU A 29 15.69 8.82 12.42
CA GLU A 29 14.51 8.15 12.96
C GLU A 29 13.35 8.15 11.95
N GLU A 30 13.07 9.29 11.30
CA GLU A 30 12.09 9.41 10.23
C GLU A 30 12.43 8.51 9.04
N LEU A 31 13.70 8.44 8.63
CA LEU A 31 14.14 7.56 7.55
C LEU A 31 14.00 6.08 7.89
N ILE A 32 14.32 5.68 9.12
CA ILE A 32 14.14 4.30 9.58
C ILE A 32 12.65 3.96 9.59
N HIS A 33 11.82 4.86 10.14
CA HIS A 33 10.38 4.67 10.20
C HIS A 33 9.78 4.56 8.79
N GLU A 34 10.14 5.45 7.86
CA GLU A 34 9.72 5.38 6.46
C GLU A 34 10.25 4.11 5.78
N GLY A 35 11.47 3.68 6.10
CA GLY A 35 12.07 2.44 5.61
C GLY A 35 11.31 1.19 6.07
N VAL A 36 10.88 1.15 7.33
CA VAL A 36 10.03 0.09 7.89
C VAL A 36 8.65 0.14 7.25
N ARG A 37 8.03 1.32 7.17
CA ARG A 37 6.73 1.54 6.53
C ARG A 37 6.69 1.04 5.09
N ARG A 38 7.73 1.33 4.30
CA ARG A 38 7.87 0.83 2.92
C ARG A 38 8.11 -0.66 2.83
N ARG A 39 8.78 -1.27 3.82
CA ARG A 39 8.91 -2.73 3.90
C ARG A 39 7.58 -3.41 4.23
N MET A 40 6.70 -2.70 4.93
CA MET A 40 5.34 -3.10 5.24
C MET A 40 4.33 -2.62 4.19
N ALA A 41 4.80 -2.10 3.05
CA ALA A 41 3.93 -1.72 1.96
C ALA A 41 3.63 -2.94 1.08
N LEU A 42 2.34 -3.19 0.89
CA LEU A 42 1.83 -4.19 -0.02
C LEU A 42 1.45 -3.53 -1.35
N GLU A 43 2.19 -3.84 -2.39
CA GLU A 43 1.82 -3.44 -3.75
C GLU A 43 0.74 -4.36 -4.29
N ILE A 44 -0.32 -3.79 -4.83
CA ILE A 44 -1.46 -4.51 -5.39
C ILE A 44 -1.71 -3.97 -6.79
N ASP A 45 -1.55 -4.84 -7.77
CA ASP A 45 -1.92 -4.57 -9.13
C ASP A 45 -3.09 -5.48 -9.51
N VAL A 46 -4.10 -4.90 -10.13
CA VAL A 46 -5.28 -5.65 -10.55
C VAL A 46 -5.61 -5.30 -11.99
N GLN A 47 -5.82 -6.33 -12.79
CA GLN A 47 -6.38 -6.21 -14.12
C GLN A 47 -7.71 -6.96 -14.17
N SER A 48 -8.74 -6.28 -14.67
CA SER A 48 -10.03 -6.87 -15.00
C SER A 48 -10.27 -6.71 -16.49
N TRP A 49 -10.62 -7.81 -17.13
CA TRP A 49 -11.03 -7.88 -18.52
C TRP A 49 -12.37 -8.59 -18.64
N THR A 50 -13.23 -8.06 -19.49
CA THR A 50 -14.53 -8.66 -19.83
C THR A 50 -14.63 -8.95 -21.31
N LYS A 51 -15.45 -9.93 -21.67
CA LYS A 51 -15.74 -10.25 -23.06
C LYS A 51 -16.31 -9.03 -23.77
N GLY A 52 -15.86 -8.84 -25.01
CA GLY A 52 -16.14 -7.64 -25.79
C GLY A 52 -15.15 -6.49 -25.57
N ASN A 53 -14.26 -6.55 -24.58
CA ASN A 53 -13.19 -5.56 -24.46
C ASN A 53 -11.99 -5.87 -25.37
N VAL A 54 -11.43 -4.82 -25.99
CA VAL A 54 -10.21 -4.90 -26.80
C VAL A 54 -8.98 -5.14 -25.93
N GLY A 55 -7.99 -5.88 -26.44
CA GLY A 55 -6.71 -6.14 -25.74
C GLY A 55 -6.57 -7.58 -25.25
N HIS A 56 -5.60 -7.81 -24.36
CA HIS A 56 -5.30 -9.16 -23.88
C HIS A 56 -6.41 -9.68 -22.96
N PRO A 57 -7.00 -10.86 -23.23
CA PRO A 57 -8.19 -11.35 -22.55
C PRO A 57 -7.87 -12.01 -21.21
N ASP A 58 -7.10 -11.33 -20.36
CA ASP A 58 -6.67 -11.86 -19.06
C ASP A 58 -7.12 -10.93 -17.93
N SER A 59 -7.62 -11.53 -16.85
CA SER A 59 -7.78 -10.86 -15.56
C SER A 59 -6.80 -11.47 -14.56
N TRP A 60 -6.22 -10.65 -13.71
CA TRP A 60 -5.24 -11.09 -12.72
C TRP A 60 -5.20 -10.13 -11.53
N ILE A 61 -4.80 -10.67 -10.38
CA ILE A 61 -4.48 -9.91 -9.17
C ILE A 61 -3.03 -10.22 -8.83
N ARG A 62 -2.17 -9.21 -8.75
CA ARG A 62 -0.79 -9.36 -8.31
C ARG A 62 -0.61 -8.67 -6.97
N ILE A 63 -0.04 -9.39 -6.02
CA ILE A 63 0.19 -8.91 -4.65
C ILE A 63 1.69 -9.02 -4.38
N GLY A 64 2.35 -7.89 -4.22
CA GLY A 64 3.81 -7.78 -4.25
C GLY A 64 4.36 -8.33 -5.57
N ASN A 65 5.29 -9.28 -5.48
CA ASN A 65 5.88 -9.96 -6.65
C ASN A 65 5.18 -11.28 -7.01
N CYS A 66 4.01 -11.54 -6.44
CA CYS A 66 3.29 -12.80 -6.62
C CYS A 66 2.05 -12.59 -7.49
N ASP A 67 2.09 -13.12 -8.72
CA ASP A 67 0.92 -13.18 -9.59
C ASP A 67 -0.09 -14.21 -9.08
N LYS A 68 -1.31 -13.76 -8.87
CA LYS A 68 -2.48 -14.60 -8.57
C LYS A 68 -3.43 -14.50 -9.75
N ARG A 69 -3.25 -15.42 -10.70
CA ARG A 69 -4.24 -15.65 -11.76
C ARG A 69 -5.35 -16.50 -11.16
N LEU A 70 -6.55 -15.95 -11.16
CA LEU A 70 -7.73 -16.66 -10.66
C LEU A 70 -8.27 -17.56 -11.77
N PRO A 71 -8.54 -18.85 -11.50
CA PRO A 71 -9.03 -19.77 -12.52
C PRO A 71 -10.51 -19.54 -12.83
N GLY A 72 -10.88 -19.59 -14.11
CA GLY A 72 -12.27 -19.56 -14.57
C GLY A 72 -12.85 -18.17 -14.83
N SER A 73 -14.12 -18.14 -15.27
CA SER A 73 -14.91 -16.92 -15.56
C SER A 73 -15.66 -16.41 -14.32
N GLY A 74 -15.99 -15.12 -14.30
CA GLY A 74 -16.82 -14.48 -13.27
C GLY A 74 -16.05 -13.52 -12.36
N ILE A 75 -16.45 -13.40 -11.10
CA ILE A 75 -15.80 -12.51 -10.13
C ILE A 75 -14.77 -13.28 -9.33
N GLY A 76 -13.51 -12.93 -9.53
CA GLY A 76 -12.40 -13.43 -8.74
C GLY A 76 -12.18 -12.58 -7.49
N CYS A 77 -11.99 -13.22 -6.35
CA CYS A 77 -11.79 -12.57 -5.05
C CYS A 77 -10.52 -13.08 -4.36
N VAL A 78 -9.70 -12.17 -3.85
CA VAL A 78 -8.55 -12.46 -3.00
C VAL A 78 -8.69 -11.65 -1.72
N CYS A 79 -8.59 -12.31 -0.57
CA CYS A 79 -8.50 -11.66 0.73
C CYS A 79 -7.06 -11.74 1.22
N VAL A 80 -6.53 -10.61 1.66
CA VAL A 80 -5.19 -10.49 2.26
C VAL A 80 -5.35 -10.03 3.69
N ASP A 81 -4.73 -10.75 4.63
CA ASP A 81 -4.65 -10.32 6.02
C ASP A 81 -3.72 -9.10 6.10
N ILE A 82 -4.24 -7.99 6.63
CA ILE A 82 -3.51 -6.72 6.62
C ILE A 82 -2.30 -6.81 7.55
N GLY A 83 -2.44 -7.37 8.76
CA GLY A 83 -1.33 -7.46 9.71
C GLY A 83 -0.15 -8.31 9.23
N THR A 84 -0.39 -9.32 8.38
CA THR A 84 0.65 -10.24 7.91
C THR A 84 1.01 -10.09 6.43
N GLY A 85 0.20 -9.39 5.65
CA GLY A 85 0.31 -9.29 4.19
C GLY A 85 0.08 -10.61 3.44
N LYS A 86 -0.40 -11.66 4.11
CA LYS A 86 -0.58 -12.99 3.51
C LYS A 86 -1.97 -13.15 2.92
N VAL A 87 -2.03 -13.82 1.76
CA VAL A 87 -3.31 -14.26 1.19
C VAL A 87 -3.93 -15.31 2.10
N VAL A 88 -5.11 -15.00 2.62
CA VAL A 88 -5.89 -15.90 3.51
C VAL A 88 -6.98 -16.64 2.77
N LYS A 89 -7.53 -16.04 1.72
CA LYS A 89 -8.63 -16.64 0.95
C LYS A 89 -8.53 -16.24 -0.52
N GLN A 90 -8.84 -17.18 -1.39
CA GLN A 90 -8.84 -16.99 -2.83
C GLN A 90 -9.99 -17.81 -3.43
N LEU A 91 -10.94 -17.16 -4.10
CA LEU A 91 -12.11 -17.80 -4.68
C LEU A 91 -12.48 -17.16 -6.02
N THR A 92 -13.24 -17.89 -6.84
CA THR A 92 -13.82 -17.36 -8.07
C THR A 92 -15.28 -17.79 -8.13
N PHE A 93 -16.16 -16.81 -8.35
CA PHE A 93 -17.60 -17.00 -8.44
C PHE A 93 -18.02 -16.87 -9.90
N ASN A 94 -18.30 -18.01 -10.53
CA ASN A 94 -18.82 -18.03 -11.90
C ASN A 94 -20.33 -17.73 -11.88
N LEU A 95 -20.66 -16.44 -11.93
CA LEU A 95 -22.03 -15.94 -11.91
C LEU A 95 -22.79 -16.17 -13.23
N GLN A 96 -22.19 -16.83 -14.22
CA GLN A 96 -22.90 -17.34 -15.39
C GLN A 96 -23.33 -18.80 -15.26
N ALA A 97 -22.80 -19.53 -14.27
CA ALA A 97 -23.14 -20.93 -14.10
C ALA A 97 -24.64 -21.07 -13.83
N THR A 98 -25.24 -22.14 -14.35
CA THR A 98 -26.66 -22.51 -14.10
C THR A 98 -26.91 -22.93 -12.64
N ASP A 99 -25.92 -22.83 -11.76
CA ASP A 99 -26.07 -23.05 -10.32
C ASP A 99 -26.87 -21.87 -9.74
N THR A 100 -28.12 -22.12 -9.37
CA THR A 100 -29.05 -21.11 -8.86
C THR A 100 -28.55 -20.42 -7.59
N ASP A 101 -27.59 -21.03 -6.88
CA ASP A 101 -27.19 -20.60 -5.55
C ASP A 101 -25.86 -19.83 -5.57
N ILE A 102 -25.25 -19.61 -6.74
CA ILE A 102 -23.91 -19.01 -6.83
C ILE A 102 -23.88 -17.55 -6.36
N ASP A 103 -24.93 -16.78 -6.65
CA ASP A 103 -25.08 -15.39 -6.18
C ASP A 103 -25.24 -15.36 -4.65
N GLU A 104 -26.01 -16.29 -4.07
CA GLU A 104 -26.15 -16.40 -2.61
C GLU A 104 -24.84 -16.79 -1.93
N LYS A 105 -24.08 -17.72 -2.51
CA LYS A 105 -22.73 -18.09 -2.04
C LYS A 105 -21.78 -16.91 -2.11
N PHE A 106 -21.86 -16.10 -3.16
CA PHE A 106 -21.05 -14.90 -3.29
C PHE A 106 -21.44 -13.85 -2.24
N ALA A 107 -22.72 -13.58 -2.04
CA ALA A 107 -23.24 -12.72 -0.98
C ALA A 107 -22.78 -13.17 0.42
N TYR A 108 -22.85 -14.48 0.70
CA TYR A 108 -22.38 -15.06 1.96
C TYR A 108 -20.87 -14.87 2.13
N PHE A 109 -20.09 -15.06 1.06
CA PHE A 109 -18.66 -14.81 1.07
C PHE A 109 -18.35 -13.35 1.40
N LEU A 110 -18.99 -12.38 0.74
CA LEU A 110 -18.75 -10.96 0.99
C LEU A 110 -19.04 -10.58 2.45
N LYS A 111 -20.10 -11.13 3.05
CA LYS A 111 -20.43 -10.96 4.48
C LYS A 111 -19.43 -11.61 5.43
N SER A 112 -18.69 -12.63 4.96
CA SER A 112 -17.69 -13.35 5.76
C SER A 112 -16.32 -12.67 5.81
N VAL A 113 -16.09 -11.63 4.99
CA VAL A 113 -14.83 -10.88 5.00
C VAL A 113 -14.81 -10.02 6.27
N ASN A 114 -13.75 -10.17 7.07
CA ASN A 114 -13.58 -9.41 8.31
C ASN A 114 -12.93 -8.04 8.05
N GLU A 115 -12.88 -7.20 9.08
CA GLU A 115 -12.29 -5.85 9.02
C GLU A 115 -10.75 -5.85 9.03
N ASP A 116 -10.12 -6.98 9.29
CA ASP A 116 -8.66 -7.13 9.27
C ASP A 116 -8.15 -7.58 7.89
N TRP A 117 -9.06 -7.82 6.94
CA TRP A 117 -8.74 -8.30 5.61
C TRP A 117 -8.99 -7.24 4.55
N LEU A 118 -8.02 -7.10 3.66
CA LEU A 118 -8.18 -6.39 2.43
C LEU A 118 -8.81 -7.32 1.39
N LEU A 119 -9.99 -6.97 0.90
CA LEU A 119 -10.68 -7.64 -0.18
C LEU A 119 -10.30 -7.02 -1.52
N ILE A 120 -9.81 -7.86 -2.42
CA ILE A 120 -9.48 -7.51 -3.79
C ILE A 120 -10.39 -8.32 -4.71
N MET A 121 -11.10 -7.65 -5.61
CA MET A 121 -11.95 -8.31 -6.60
C MET A 121 -11.61 -7.85 -8.01
N CYS A 122 -11.66 -8.77 -8.96
CA CYS A 122 -11.59 -8.48 -10.38
C CYS A 122 -12.62 -9.32 -11.13
N LEU A 123 -13.23 -8.74 -12.17
CA LEU A 123 -14.10 -9.49 -13.06
C LEU A 123 -13.29 -10.09 -14.22
N HIS A 124 -13.62 -11.32 -14.60
CA HIS A 124 -13.12 -12.00 -15.79
C HIS A 124 -14.27 -12.47 -16.67
N ASP A 125 -14.17 -12.22 -17.97
CA ASP A 125 -15.11 -12.68 -18.99
C ASP A 125 -16.49 -11.99 -18.87
N GLU A 126 -17.49 -12.62 -18.28
CA GLU A 126 -18.84 -12.07 -18.16
C GLU A 126 -19.49 -12.50 -16.83
N ILE A 127 -20.53 -11.78 -16.44
CA ILE A 127 -21.39 -12.12 -15.29
C ILE A 127 -22.85 -11.94 -15.68
N GLN A 128 -23.76 -12.62 -14.97
CA GLN A 128 -25.16 -12.25 -14.99
C GLN A 128 -25.44 -11.07 -14.06
N GLU A 129 -26.66 -10.54 -14.12
CA GLU A 129 -27.12 -9.51 -13.20
C GLU A 129 -27.02 -10.02 -11.75
N LEU A 130 -26.43 -9.20 -10.88
CA LEU A 130 -26.28 -9.54 -9.46
C LEU A 130 -27.62 -9.47 -8.75
N GLY A 131 -27.85 -10.38 -7.80
CA GLY A 131 -29.03 -10.36 -6.97
C GLY A 131 -29.10 -9.10 -6.08
N PRO A 132 -30.29 -8.65 -5.67
CA PRO A 132 -30.46 -7.47 -4.82
C PRO A 132 -29.68 -7.55 -3.50
N SER A 133 -29.56 -8.75 -2.94
CA SER A 133 -28.80 -9.02 -1.71
C SER A 133 -27.30 -8.76 -1.89
N THR A 134 -26.72 -9.24 -2.99
CA THR A 134 -25.31 -9.02 -3.36
C THR A 134 -25.04 -7.53 -3.59
N VAL A 135 -25.92 -6.86 -4.35
CA VAL A 135 -25.82 -5.42 -4.63
C VAL A 135 -25.81 -4.61 -3.34
N GLU A 136 -26.69 -4.94 -2.38
CA GLU A 136 -26.74 -4.24 -1.10
C GLU A 136 -25.46 -4.43 -0.28
N ILE A 137 -24.86 -5.63 -0.29
CA ILE A 137 -23.59 -5.88 0.40
C ILE A 137 -22.44 -5.11 -0.26
N LEU A 138 -22.38 -5.05 -1.59
CA LEU A 138 -21.38 -4.24 -2.30
C LEU A 138 -21.49 -2.75 -1.94
N LYS A 139 -22.71 -2.23 -1.78
CA LYS A 139 -22.94 -0.86 -1.30
C LYS A 139 -22.46 -0.65 0.13
N GLN A 140 -22.67 -1.63 1.02
CA GLN A 140 -22.14 -1.61 2.38
C GLN A 140 -20.61 -1.62 2.39
N LEU A 141 -19.99 -2.28 1.40
CA LEU A 141 -18.55 -2.24 1.14
C LEU A 141 -18.07 -0.95 0.48
N GLY A 142 -18.96 0.01 0.24
CA GLY A 142 -18.66 1.34 -0.31
C GLY A 142 -18.81 1.49 -1.82
N VAL A 143 -19.19 0.43 -2.55
CA VAL A 143 -19.37 0.50 -4.02
C VAL A 143 -20.59 1.36 -4.35
N SER A 144 -20.41 2.40 -5.16
CA SER A 144 -21.51 3.27 -5.58
C SER A 144 -22.40 2.58 -6.64
N ASN A 145 -23.64 3.06 -6.79
CA ASN A 145 -24.61 2.47 -7.73
C ASN A 145 -24.09 2.37 -9.18
N ASP A 146 -23.35 3.38 -9.63
CA ASP A 146 -22.74 3.47 -10.96
C ASP A 146 -21.48 2.59 -11.13
N GLN A 147 -20.98 2.03 -10.02
CA GLN A 147 -19.81 1.16 -9.99
C GLN A 147 -20.16 -0.31 -9.78
N ILE A 148 -21.43 -0.64 -9.54
CA ILE A 148 -21.90 -2.04 -9.49
C ILE A 148 -21.56 -2.71 -10.83
N PRO A 149 -20.92 -3.89 -10.82
CA PRO A 149 -20.57 -4.56 -12.06
C PRO A 149 -21.85 -4.98 -12.79
N LEU A 150 -21.89 -4.67 -14.08
CA LEU A 150 -22.93 -5.11 -15.01
C LEU A 150 -22.29 -6.04 -16.03
N ASN A 151 -23.12 -6.73 -16.81
CA ASN A 151 -22.61 -7.52 -17.93
C ASN A 151 -21.77 -6.65 -18.88
N GLU A 152 -20.71 -7.23 -19.43
CA GLU A 152 -19.72 -6.59 -20.32
C GLU A 152 -18.85 -5.49 -19.66
N ASN A 153 -19.12 -5.09 -18.42
CA ASN A 153 -18.33 -4.09 -17.71
C ASN A 153 -17.15 -4.72 -16.98
N SER A 154 -15.95 -4.19 -17.21
CA SER A 154 -14.80 -4.51 -16.35
C SER A 154 -14.99 -3.89 -14.96
N PHE A 155 -14.57 -4.62 -13.93
CA PHE A 155 -14.76 -4.22 -12.54
C PHE A 155 -13.57 -4.60 -11.69
N ILE A 156 -13.10 -3.62 -10.91
CA ILE A 156 -12.07 -3.80 -9.89
C ILE A 156 -12.56 -3.21 -8.58
N TYR A 157 -12.36 -3.95 -7.50
CA TYR A 157 -12.51 -3.47 -6.14
C TYR A 157 -11.23 -3.78 -5.36
N ILE A 158 -10.74 -2.80 -4.62
CA ILE A 158 -9.69 -2.96 -3.61
C ILE A 158 -10.18 -2.21 -2.39
N GLY A 159 -10.52 -2.93 -1.33
CA GLY A 159 -10.89 -2.28 -0.08
C GLY A 159 -11.20 -3.21 1.07
N ARG A 160 -11.43 -2.60 2.22
CA ARG A 160 -11.70 -3.29 3.47
C ARG A 160 -13.18 -3.19 3.81
N PRO A 161 -13.80 -4.23 4.39
CA PRO A 161 -15.11 -4.12 4.99
C PRO A 161 -15.03 -3.20 6.23
N SER A 162 -15.31 -1.90 6.06
CA SER A 162 -15.30 -0.94 7.16
C SER A 162 -16.71 -0.49 7.53
N LYS A 163 -16.97 -0.37 8.83
CA LYS A 163 -18.19 0.28 9.35
C LYS A 163 -18.11 1.81 9.28
N THR A 164 -16.91 2.36 9.08
CA THR A 164 -16.66 3.80 8.99
C THR A 164 -16.22 4.14 7.55
N LYS A 165 -16.91 5.08 6.91
CA LYS A 165 -16.69 5.47 5.50
C LYS A 165 -15.31 6.07 5.17
N ILE A 166 -14.44 6.20 6.16
CA ILE A 166 -13.13 6.84 6.03
C ILE A 166 -12.09 5.73 6.14
N ASP A 167 -11.99 4.92 5.10
CA ASP A 167 -10.95 3.91 5.00
C ASP A 167 -9.87 4.40 4.02
N PRO A 168 -8.58 4.42 4.40
CA PRO A 168 -7.50 4.88 3.52
C PRO A 168 -7.32 4.00 2.27
N TYR A 169 -7.85 2.78 2.25
CA TYR A 169 -7.66 1.82 1.15
C TYR A 169 -9.00 1.50 0.50
N PHE A 170 -9.48 2.39 -0.37
CA PHE A 170 -10.69 2.17 -1.17
C PHE A 170 -10.48 2.59 -2.62
N ALA A 171 -10.57 1.64 -3.54
CA ALA A 171 -10.58 1.89 -4.98
C ALA A 171 -11.59 0.95 -5.65
N CYS A 172 -12.66 1.54 -6.18
CA CYS A 172 -13.59 0.83 -7.05
C CYS A 172 -13.62 1.51 -8.42
N VAL A 173 -13.48 0.71 -9.48
CA VAL A 173 -13.51 1.19 -10.86
C VAL A 173 -14.35 0.23 -11.68
N CYS A 174 -15.32 0.80 -12.39
CA CYS A 174 -16.13 0.10 -13.38
C CYS A 174 -15.90 0.79 -14.73
N ARG A 175 -15.65 0.02 -15.79
CA ARG A 175 -15.58 0.56 -17.16
C ARG A 175 -16.49 -0.20 -18.09
N GLY A 176 -17.22 0.58 -18.89
CA GLY A 176 -18.11 0.08 -19.93
C GLY A 176 -17.40 -0.72 -21.03
N PRO A 177 -18.18 -1.33 -21.95
CA PRO A 177 -17.67 -2.20 -22.99
C PRO A 177 -16.78 -1.45 -24.01
N ASN A 178 -15.91 -2.21 -24.69
CA ASN A 178 -14.96 -1.73 -25.69
C ASN A 178 -13.94 -0.69 -25.18
N LYS A 179 -13.76 -0.52 -23.87
CA LYS A 179 -12.77 0.39 -23.27
C LYS A 179 -11.44 -0.28 -22.95
N GLY A 180 -11.34 -1.58 -23.23
CA GLY A 180 -10.18 -2.40 -22.92
C GLY A 180 -10.12 -2.78 -21.43
N PRO A 181 -9.06 -3.50 -21.00
CA PRO A 181 -8.94 -3.95 -19.62
C PRO A 181 -8.85 -2.77 -18.65
N CYS A 182 -9.55 -2.88 -17.53
CA CYS A 182 -9.37 -1.99 -16.40
C CYS A 182 -8.12 -2.42 -15.64
N ASN A 183 -7.23 -1.46 -15.33
CA ASN A 183 -6.00 -1.68 -14.60
C ASN A 183 -5.92 -0.72 -13.44
N VAL A 184 -5.66 -1.23 -12.23
CA VAL A 184 -5.51 -0.43 -11.02
C VAL A 184 -4.25 -0.90 -10.30
N ARG A 185 -3.37 0.05 -9.96
CA ARG A 185 -2.22 -0.15 -9.08
C ARG A 185 -2.44 0.62 -7.79
N ARG A 186 -2.25 -0.05 -6.65
CA ARG A 186 -2.35 0.54 -5.31
C ARG A 186 -1.20 0.05 -4.43
N VAL A 187 -0.75 0.92 -3.55
CA VAL A 187 0.20 0.57 -2.48
C VAL A 187 -0.55 0.74 -1.18
N VAL A 188 -0.66 -0.34 -0.41
CA VAL A 188 -1.35 -0.38 0.88
C VAL A 188 -0.30 -0.48 1.97
N ILE A 189 -0.37 0.39 2.98
CA ILE A 189 0.55 0.37 4.10
C ILE A 189 -0.10 -0.44 5.21
N LEU A 190 0.52 -1.55 5.60
CA LEU A 190 -0.07 -2.56 6.47
C LEU A 190 -0.08 -2.20 7.98
N ASP A 191 0.09 -0.93 8.32
CA ASP A 191 0.26 -0.49 9.71
C ASP A 191 -1.05 0.05 10.29
N ASP A 192 -1.42 -0.44 11.48
CA ASP A 192 -2.65 -0.12 12.21
C ASP A 192 -2.49 1.12 13.11
N ASP A 193 -1.26 1.58 13.34
CA ASP A 193 -1.00 2.81 14.10
C ASP A 193 -1.23 4.05 13.23
N THR A 194 -2.51 4.35 13.02
CA THR A 194 -3.01 5.67 12.62
C THR A 194 -2.78 6.69 13.74
N SER A 195 -1.52 7.01 13.98
CA SER A 195 -1.14 8.35 14.40
C SER A 195 0.03 8.77 13.53
N LEU A 196 -0.29 9.35 12.37
CA LEU A 196 0.24 10.64 11.95
C LEU A 196 -0.33 10.99 10.58
N THR A 197 -1.05 12.10 10.62
CA THR A 197 -1.51 12.90 9.51
C THR A 197 -0.43 13.18 8.48
N ASP A 198 -0.86 13.11 7.21
CA ASP A 198 -0.44 13.95 6.10
C ASP A 198 0.90 13.70 5.39
N VAL A 199 0.87 14.06 4.11
CA VAL A 199 2.00 14.27 3.17
C VAL A 199 2.44 13.10 2.26
N CYS A 200 1.94 13.25 1.02
CA CYS A 200 2.62 13.11 -0.27
C CYS A 200 2.53 11.83 -1.10
N SER A 201 2.06 12.09 -2.33
CA SER A 201 2.33 11.33 -3.53
C SER A 201 3.81 11.00 -3.69
N ALA A 202 4.13 9.77 -4.06
CA ALA A 202 5.41 9.46 -4.67
C ALA A 202 5.26 8.50 -5.84
N LYS A 203 5.88 8.92 -6.95
CA LYS A 203 6.16 8.14 -8.15
C LYS A 203 7.11 6.99 -7.82
N THR A 204 6.98 5.92 -8.60
CA THR A 204 7.82 4.73 -8.60
C THR A 204 9.29 5.05 -8.91
N SER A 205 10.21 4.47 -8.12
CA SER A 205 11.65 4.44 -8.37
C SER A 205 12.12 2.99 -8.36
N SER A 206 12.93 2.60 -9.35
CA SER A 206 13.43 1.24 -9.60
C SER A 206 14.78 0.95 -8.93
N VAL A 207 15.17 1.73 -7.92
CA VAL A 207 16.45 1.58 -7.23
C VAL A 207 16.28 0.62 -6.04
N PRO A 208 17.16 -0.40 -5.87
CA PRO A 208 17.12 -1.28 -4.71
C PRO A 208 17.25 -0.48 -3.40
N PRO A 209 16.54 -0.87 -2.34
CA PRO A 209 16.51 -0.11 -1.10
C PRO A 209 17.90 -0.06 -0.48
N ILE A 210 18.39 1.16 -0.26
CA ILE A 210 19.59 1.41 0.55
C ILE A 210 19.24 1.03 1.99
N ILE A 211 19.94 0.05 2.55
CA ILE A 211 19.82 -0.33 3.95
C ILE A 211 20.58 0.72 4.75
N PHE A 212 19.85 1.60 5.44
CA PHE A 212 20.44 2.52 6.41
C PHE A 212 20.50 1.83 7.77
N GLU A 213 21.72 1.59 8.28
CA GLU A 213 21.91 1.20 9.66
C GLU A 213 21.73 2.43 10.57
N SER A 214 21.00 2.26 11.68
CA SER A 214 20.77 3.30 12.67
C SER A 214 22.11 3.90 13.13
N ARG A 215 22.17 5.24 13.25
CA ARG A 215 23.34 6.04 13.68
C ARG A 215 24.50 6.14 12.69
N THR A 216 24.34 5.72 11.42
CA THR A 216 25.42 5.81 10.44
C THR A 216 25.82 7.26 10.12
N LEU A 217 24.84 8.15 9.94
CA LEU A 217 25.09 9.58 9.69
C LEU A 217 25.59 10.25 10.97
N SER A 218 24.97 9.95 12.10
CA SER A 218 25.39 10.45 13.43
C SER A 218 26.86 10.09 13.73
N HIS A 219 27.27 8.85 13.44
CA HIS A 219 28.66 8.40 13.63
C HIS A 219 29.64 9.01 12.63
N THR A 220 29.20 9.24 11.39
CA THR A 220 30.00 9.92 10.36
C THR A 220 30.22 11.39 10.71
N LEU A 221 29.18 12.06 11.24
CA LEU A 221 29.25 13.42 11.76
C LEU A 221 30.21 13.50 12.95
N ASP A 222 30.07 12.60 13.94
CA ASP A 222 30.97 12.53 15.10
C ASP A 222 32.43 12.29 14.68
N LYS A 223 32.69 11.51 13.63
CA LYS A 223 34.03 11.34 13.05
C LYS A 223 34.56 12.62 12.41
N HIS A 224 33.74 13.33 11.62
CA HIS A 224 34.15 14.60 11.01
C HIS A 224 34.41 15.68 12.06
N LEU A 225 33.59 15.77 13.10
CA LEU A 225 33.81 16.69 14.22
C LEU A 225 35.11 16.38 14.98
N LYS A 226 35.42 15.09 15.19
CA LYS A 226 36.72 14.66 15.74
C LYS A 226 37.91 14.91 14.80
N ALA A 227 37.71 14.92 13.49
CA ALA A 227 38.75 15.24 12.53
C ALA A 227 39.03 16.75 12.47
N CYS A 228 37.98 17.58 12.39
CA CYS A 228 38.10 19.04 12.41
C CYS A 228 38.79 19.53 13.70
N SER A 229 38.47 18.94 14.85
CA SER A 229 39.16 19.26 16.10
C SER A 229 40.66 18.92 16.10
N LYS A 230 41.11 17.89 15.37
CA LYS A 230 42.54 17.55 15.25
C LYS A 230 43.31 18.52 14.33
N GLU A 231 42.71 18.96 13.24
CA GLU A 231 43.32 19.93 12.33
C GLU A 231 43.47 21.32 12.97
N THR A 232 42.48 21.75 13.76
CA THR A 232 42.56 23.01 14.52
C THR A 232 43.67 22.97 15.59
N ILE A 233 43.95 21.81 16.20
CA ILE A 233 45.04 21.65 17.16
C ILE A 233 46.41 21.73 16.47
N ALA A 234 46.55 21.15 15.27
CA ALA A 234 47.80 21.19 14.51
C ALA A 234 48.13 22.60 13.98
N ALA A 235 47.12 23.42 13.70
CA ALA A 235 47.29 24.81 13.28
C ALA A 235 47.73 25.76 14.41
N CYS A 236 47.42 25.44 15.68
CA CYS A 236 47.83 26.23 16.85
C CYS A 236 49.21 25.85 17.42
N GLN A 237 49.88 24.84 16.88
CA GLN A 237 51.20 24.37 17.32
C GLN A 237 52.34 24.75 16.35
N LYS A 238 52.04 25.56 15.33
CA LYS A 238 53.02 26.23 14.46
C LYS A 238 53.06 27.71 14.80
#